data_AF-A0A7K3LRY8-F1
#
_entry.id   AF-A0A7K3LRY8-F1
#
_cell.length_a   1.000
_cell.length_b   1.000
_cell.length_c   1.000
_cell.angle_alpha   90.00
_cell.angle_beta   90.00
_cell.angle_gamma   90.00
#
_symmetry.space_group_name_H-M   'P 1'
#
loop_
_entity.id
_entity.type
_entity.pdbx_description
1 polymer ?
#
loop_
_entity_poly.entity_id
_entity_poly.type
_entity_poly.pdbx_seq_one_letter_code
_entity_poly.pdbx_strand_id
1 'polypeptide(L)'
;MQTPPPERIPSQAELLEAARELGLVDPGATRVPPRHYKRLVDIVRETWREAAVEAESTRTAQDAEAFSDRISEHIAALEQRGISDAARIVAAIAPQVWRDLNTKGAAHS
;
A
#
# COMPACT_ATOMS: atom_id res chain seq x y z
N MET A 1 -9.35 -12.64 -4.12
CA MET A 1 -9.13 -12.72 -2.66
C MET A 1 -7.64 -12.54 -2.46
N GLN A 2 -7.17 -11.35 -2.06
CA GLN A 2 -5.76 -11.15 -1.71
C GLN A 2 -5.51 -11.89 -0.40
N THR A 3 -4.54 -12.81 -0.40
CA THR A 3 -4.09 -13.52 0.80
C THR A 3 -3.52 -12.48 1.76
N PRO A 4 -3.98 -12.41 3.02
CA PRO A 4 -3.37 -11.50 3.99
C PRO A 4 -1.87 -11.80 4.07
N PRO A 5 -1.01 -10.76 4.23
CA PRO A 5 0.41 -10.98 4.42
C PRO A 5 0.60 -11.98 5.58
N PRO A 6 1.60 -12.87 5.51
CA PRO A 6 1.79 -13.91 6.51
C PRO A 6 1.78 -13.27 7.89
N GLU A 7 0.95 -13.79 8.80
CA GLU A 7 0.90 -13.36 10.19
C GLU A 7 2.25 -13.65 10.85
N ARG A 8 3.22 -12.78 10.61
CA ARG A 8 4.50 -12.83 11.30
C ARG A 8 4.18 -12.66 12.79
N ILE A 9 4.82 -13.48 13.61
CA ILE A 9 4.76 -13.30 15.05
C ILE A 9 5.72 -12.16 15.39
N PRO A 10 5.26 -11.11 16.10
CA PRO A 10 6.14 -10.05 16.58
C PRO A 10 7.30 -10.63 17.40
N SER A 11 8.50 -10.18 17.08
CA SER A 11 9.70 -10.54 17.83
C SER A 11 9.66 -9.94 19.23
N GLN A 12 10.46 -10.49 20.14
CA GLN A 12 10.54 -9.96 21.50
C GLN A 12 11.02 -8.50 21.54
N ALA A 13 11.90 -8.11 20.60
CA ALA A 13 12.36 -6.73 20.49
C ALA A 13 11.22 -5.79 20.10
N GLU A 14 10.40 -6.16 19.12
CA GLU A 14 9.25 -5.34 18.68
C GLU A 14 8.19 -5.20 19.77
N LEU A 15 7.94 -6.27 20.52
CA LEU A 15 7.03 -6.23 21.66
C LEU A 15 7.58 -5.36 22.80
N LEU A 16 8.91 -5.33 22.99
CA LEU A 16 9.58 -4.52 24.00
C LEU A 16 9.53 -3.04 23.65
N GLU A 17 9.80 -2.69 22.39
CA GLU A 17 9.64 -1.31 21.89
C GLU A 17 8.20 -0.83 22.03
N ALA A 18 7.22 -1.63 21.58
CA ALA A 18 5.81 -1.30 21.76
C ALA A 18 5.43 -1.16 23.24
N ALA A 19 5.99 -1.99 24.14
CA ALA A 19 5.74 -1.86 25.57
C ALA A 19 6.33 -0.58 26.17
N ARG A 20 7.47 -0.11 25.66
CA ARG A 20 8.12 1.15 26.10
C ARG A 20 7.33 2.36 25.62
N GLU A 21 6.96 2.38 24.35
CA GLU A 21 6.12 3.44 23.76
C GLU A 21 4.77 3.58 24.48
N LEU A 22 4.18 2.46 24.90
CA LEU A 22 2.93 2.45 25.66
C LEU A 22 3.11 2.70 27.17
N GLY A 23 4.34 2.92 27.66
CA GLY A 23 4.63 3.13 29.09
C GLY A 23 4.31 1.93 29.97
N LEU A 24 4.25 0.71 29.41
CA LEU A 24 3.93 -0.52 30.14
C LEU A 24 5.15 -1.16 30.82
N VAL A 25 6.35 -0.74 30.43
CA VAL A 25 7.63 -1.17 31.00
C VAL A 25 8.60 0.01 31.05
N ASP A 26 9.58 -0.06 31.95
CA ASP A 26 10.64 0.93 32.01
C ASP A 26 11.50 0.92 30.73
N PRO A 27 12.08 2.06 30.31
CA PRO A 27 12.97 2.12 29.16
C PRO A 27 14.17 1.16 29.23
N GLY A 28 14.64 0.86 30.45
CA GLY A 28 15.72 -0.11 30.71
C GLY A 28 15.26 -1.57 30.77
N ALA A 29 13.97 -1.86 30.67
CA ALA A 29 13.47 -3.23 30.72
C ALA A 29 13.99 -4.05 29.53
N THR A 30 14.40 -5.30 29.79
CA THR A 30 14.92 -6.22 28.77
C THR A 30 13.89 -7.28 28.34
N ARG A 31 12.75 -7.37 29.06
CA ARG A 31 11.67 -8.30 28.77
C ARG A 31 10.30 -7.68 29.00
N VAL A 32 9.34 -8.11 28.18
CA VAL A 32 7.92 -7.79 28.33
C VAL A 32 7.31 -8.67 29.44
N PRO A 33 6.61 -8.10 30.43
CA PRO A 33 5.89 -8.87 31.44
C PRO A 33 4.83 -9.78 30.81
N PRO A 34 4.68 -11.05 31.27
CA PRO A 34 3.73 -12.00 30.69
C PRO A 34 2.28 -11.49 30.62
N ARG A 35 1.87 -10.69 31.61
CA ARG A 35 0.54 -10.07 31.69
C ARG A 35 0.22 -9.10 30.53
N HIS A 36 1.24 -8.56 29.86
CA HIS A 36 1.09 -7.62 28.73
C HIS A 36 1.33 -8.28 27.38
N TYR A 37 1.88 -9.50 27.35
CA TYR A 37 2.34 -10.15 26.12
C TYR A 37 1.24 -10.30 25.07
N LYS A 38 0.11 -10.92 25.42
CA LYS A 38 -1.02 -11.10 24.49
C LYS A 38 -1.51 -9.78 23.91
N ARG A 39 -1.73 -8.79 24.79
CA ARG A 39 -2.19 -7.45 24.39
C ARG A 39 -1.21 -6.77 23.43
N LEU A 40 0.09 -6.86 23.68
CA LEU A 40 1.10 -6.27 22.81
C LEU A 40 1.19 -6.97 21.45
N VAL A 41 1.05 -8.30 21.42
CA VAL A 41 0.98 -9.05 20.17
C VAL A 41 -0.22 -8.59 19.33
N ASP A 42 -1.40 -8.46 19.95
CA ASP A 42 -2.60 -8.01 19.25
C ASP A 42 -2.45 -6.57 18.73
N ILE A 43 -1.90 -5.66 19.55
CA ILE A 43 -1.66 -4.25 19.15
C ILE A 43 -0.68 -4.18 17.97
N VAL A 44 0.48 -4.83 18.07
CA VAL A 44 1.50 -4.76 17.02
C VAL A 44 0.97 -5.35 15.71
N ARG A 45 0.20 -6.43 15.78
CA ARG A 45 -0.44 -7.05 14.60
C ARG A 45 -1.47 -6.12 13.95
N GLU A 46 -2.29 -5.44 14.75
CA GLU A 46 -3.28 -4.50 14.21
C GLU A 46 -2.58 -3.30 13.56
N THR A 47 -1.54 -2.74 14.18
CA THR A 47 -0.75 -1.66 13.57
C THR A 47 -0.13 -2.07 12.23
N TRP A 48 0.37 -3.31 12.10
CA TRP A 48 0.86 -3.80 10.80
C TRP A 48 -0.25 -3.95 9.77
N ARG A 49 -1.44 -4.39 10.17
CA ARG A 49 -2.59 -4.50 9.29
C ARG A 49 -3.02 -3.12 8.79
N GLU A 50 -3.12 -2.14 9.68
CA GLU A 50 -3.44 -0.75 9.33
C GLU A 50 -2.39 -0.18 8.36
N ALA A 51 -1.10 -0.34 8.66
CA ALA A 51 -0.02 0.11 7.80
C ALA A 51 -0.05 -0.57 6.42
N ALA A 52 -0.40 -1.85 6.34
CA ALA A 52 -0.55 -2.56 5.07
C ALA A 52 -1.74 -2.03 4.25
N VAL A 53 -2.86 -1.73 4.90
CA VAL A 53 -4.05 -1.13 4.25
C VAL A 53 -3.75 0.28 3.76
N GLU A 54 -3.04 1.08 4.56
CA GLU A 54 -2.62 2.43 4.19
C GLU A 54 -1.63 2.41 3.02
N ALA A 55 -0.66 1.50 3.04
CA ALA A 55 0.30 1.32 1.94
C ALA A 55 -0.40 0.91 0.63
N GLU A 56 -1.38 0.01 0.69
CA GLU A 56 -2.14 -0.40 -0.50
C GLU A 56 -3.06 0.73 -1.00
N SER A 57 -3.66 1.51 -0.09
CA SER A 57 -4.46 2.69 -0.44
C SER A 57 -3.62 3.77 -1.11
N THR A 58 -2.41 4.01 -0.60
CA THR A 58 -1.44 4.95 -1.16
C THR A 58 -0.98 4.51 -2.54
N ARG A 59 -0.64 3.23 -2.70
CA ARG A 59 -0.27 2.65 -4.00
C ARG A 59 -1.41 2.80 -5.01
N THR A 60 -2.64 2.47 -4.61
CA THR A 60 -3.83 2.61 -5.47
C THR A 60 -4.03 4.07 -5.93
N ALA A 61 -3.83 5.04 -5.04
CA ALA A 61 -3.92 6.45 -5.37
C ALA A 61 -2.82 6.88 -6.37
N GLN A 62 -1.58 6.44 -6.16
CA GLN A 62 -0.46 6.70 -7.08
C GLN A 62 -0.69 6.07 -8.46
N ASP A 63 -1.21 4.83 -8.52
CA ASP A 63 -1.52 4.15 -9.77
C ASP A 63 -2.65 4.87 -10.54
N ALA A 64 -3.65 5.41 -9.82
CA ALA A 64 -4.71 6.22 -10.41
C ALA A 64 -4.20 7.55 -10.99
N GLU A 65 -3.26 8.21 -10.29
CA GLU A 65 -2.62 9.45 -10.77
C GLU A 65 -1.77 9.18 -12.02
N ALA A 66 -0.91 8.15 -11.99
CA ALA A 66 -0.11 7.75 -13.14
C ALA A 66 -0.95 7.36 -14.36
N PHE A 67 -2.11 6.74 -14.14
CA PHE A 67 -3.06 6.46 -15.20
C PHE A 67 -3.66 7.75 -15.79
N SER A 68 -4.12 8.67 -14.94
CA SER A 68 -4.69 9.95 -15.37
C SER A 68 -3.71 10.78 -16.20
N ASP A 69 -2.45 10.86 -15.78
CA ASP A 69 -1.40 11.56 -16.51
C ASP A 69 -1.18 10.94 -17.89
N ARG A 70 -1.10 9.61 -17.95
CA ARG A 70 -0.85 8.89 -19.21
C ARG A 70 -2.01 9.00 -20.20
N ILE A 71 -3.24 9.08 -19.70
CA ILE A 71 -4.44 9.35 -20.51
C ILE A 71 -4.38 10.80 -21.06
N SER A 72 -4.02 11.76 -20.21
CA SER A 72 -3.91 13.17 -20.59
C SER A 72 -2.82 13.39 -21.65
N GLU A 73 -1.66 12.75 -21.50
CA GLU A 73 -0.58 12.77 -22.49
C GLU A 73 -1.03 12.23 -23.86
N HIS A 74 -1.78 11.12 -23.88
CA HIS A 74 -2.29 10.56 -25.13
C HIS A 74 -3.29 11.48 -25.82
N ILE A 75 -4.19 12.12 -25.06
CA ILE A 75 -5.15 13.08 -25.60
C ILE A 75 -4.39 14.25 -26.24
N ALA A 76 -3.45 14.85 -25.49
CA ALA A 76 -2.64 15.97 -25.97
C ALA A 76 -1.84 15.61 -27.23
N ALA A 77 -1.25 14.41 -27.29
CA ALA A 77 -0.49 13.96 -28.46
C ALA A 77 -1.37 13.77 -29.71
N LEU A 78 -2.62 13.33 -29.55
CA LEU A 78 -3.57 13.19 -30.66
C LEU A 78 -4.10 14.55 -31.11
N GLU A 79 -4.38 15.45 -30.18
CA GLU A 79 -4.80 16.83 -30.48
C GLU A 79 -3.70 17.60 -31.23
N GLN A 80 -2.44 17.47 -30.81
CA GLN A 80 -1.28 18.05 -31.53
C GLN A 80 -1.14 17.51 -32.95
N ARG A 81 -1.66 16.31 -33.22
CA ARG A 81 -1.71 15.70 -34.57
C ARG A 81 -2.96 16.07 -35.35
N GLY A 82 -3.82 16.93 -34.81
CA GLY A 82 -5.05 17.39 -35.45
C GLY A 82 -6.20 16.39 -35.40
N ILE A 83 -6.16 15.41 -34.49
CA ILE A 83 -7.23 14.42 -34.33
C ILE A 83 -8.30 14.99 -33.39
N SER A 84 -9.47 15.33 -33.95
CA SER A 84 -10.57 16.00 -33.25
C SER A 84 -11.33 15.13 -32.24
N ASP A 85 -11.24 13.79 -32.37
CA ASP A 85 -11.92 12.83 -31.48
C ASP A 85 -10.95 12.16 -30.48
N ALA A 86 -9.85 12.83 -30.12
CA ALA A 86 -8.79 12.31 -29.26
C ALA A 86 -9.32 11.67 -27.97
N ALA A 87 -10.23 12.34 -27.24
CA ALA A 87 -10.80 11.81 -26.00
C ALA A 87 -11.57 10.50 -26.21
N ARG A 88 -12.30 10.36 -27.32
CA ARG A 88 -13.08 9.16 -27.64
C ARG A 88 -12.18 7.97 -28.00
N ILE A 89 -11.11 8.24 -28.74
CA ILE A 89 -10.10 7.25 -29.10
C ILE A 89 -9.35 6.78 -27.85
N VAL A 90 -8.94 7.70 -26.98
CA VAL A 90 -8.23 7.37 -25.74
C VAL A 90 -9.14 6.60 -24.78
N ALA A 91 -10.42 6.97 -24.66
CA ALA A 91 -11.39 6.22 -23.87
C ALA A 91 -11.55 4.76 -24.34
N ALA A 92 -11.40 4.48 -25.64
CA ALA A 92 -11.46 3.11 -26.17
C ALA A 92 -10.24 2.25 -25.76
N ILE A 93 -9.06 2.87 -25.57
CA ILE A 93 -7.83 2.17 -25.17
C ILE A 93 -7.53 2.27 -23.67
N ALA A 94 -8.23 3.13 -22.94
CA ALA A 94 -8.05 3.37 -21.51
C ALA A 94 -8.05 2.08 -20.66
N PRO A 95 -8.95 1.09 -20.88
CA PRO A 95 -8.88 -0.18 -20.15
C PRO A 95 -7.57 -0.96 -20.37
N GLN A 96 -7.00 -0.90 -21.58
CA GLN A 96 -5.73 -1.56 -21.86
C GLN A 96 -4.55 -0.82 -21.20
N VAL A 97 -4.55 0.51 -21.25
CA VAL A 97 -3.55 1.35 -20.58
C VAL A 97 -3.55 1.09 -19.07
N TRP A 98 -4.73 0.97 -18.45
CA TRP A 98 -4.87 0.61 -17.04
C TRP A 98 -4.27 -0.76 -16.71
N ARG A 99 -4.53 -1.76 -17.56
CA ARG A 99 -3.94 -3.09 -17.39
C ARG A 99 -2.43 -3.04 -17.51
N ASP A 100 -1.88 -2.38 -18.53
CA ASP A 100 -0.43 -2.33 -18.74
C ASP A 100 0.31 -1.63 -17.58
N LEU A 101 -0.32 -0.65 -16.92
CA LEU A 101 0.20 0.00 -15.72
C LEU A 101 0.18 -0.95 -14.51
N ASN A 102 -0.94 -1.64 -14.26
CA ASN A 102 -1.09 -2.55 -13.12
C ASN A 102 -0.32 -3.87 -13.29
N THR A 103 -0.12 -4.35 -14.52
CA THR A 103 0.55 -5.65 -14.78
C THR A 103 2.06 -5.55 -14.58
N LYS A 104 2.66 -4.35 -14.71
CA LYS A 104 4.08 -4.13 -14.41
C LYS A 104 4.42 -4.28 -12.92
N GLY A 105 3.45 -4.11 -12.02
CA GLY A 105 3.61 -4.44 -10.59
C GLY A 105 3.45 -5.93 -10.27
N ALA A 106 2.70 -6.67 -11.09
CA ALA A 106 2.42 -8.09 -10.87
C ALA A 106 3.57 -9.04 -11.29
N ALA A 107 4.54 -8.56 -12.07
CA ALA A 107 5.68 -9.37 -12.54
C ALA A 107 6.82 -9.53 -11.50
N HIS A 108 6.72 -8.89 -10.34
CA HIS A 108 7.71 -8.95 -9.25
C HIS A 108 7.13 -9.36 -7.89
N SER A 109 6.05 -10.16 -7.89
CA SER A 109 5.51 -10.79 -6.67
C SER A 109 5.87 -12.28 -6.61
#